data_AF-A0A8H8BYH8-F1
#
_entry.id   AF-A0A8H8BYH8-F1
#
_cell.length_a   1.000
_cell.length_b   1.000
_cell.length_c   1.000
_cell.angle_alpha   90.00
_cell.angle_beta   90.00
_cell.angle_gamma   90.00
#
_symmetry.space_group_name_H-M   'P 1'
#
loop_
_entity.id
_entity.type
_entity.pdbx_description
1 polymer ?
#
loop_
_entity_poly.entity_id
_entity_poly.type
_entity_poly.pdbx_seq_one_letter_code
_entity_poly.pdbx_strand_id
1 'polypeptide(L)'
;MERHRKHRRVRDYNLHAGLADVFTPGLHYPTYLAEKVILFSKFRGEQLGRLQKLAIHRFHGERIFDLRPEVTDIPDSEVLTAYFQFFDELFFFGSLGGSKRFILKFDSRLAEEGEPRGKFSKREVLNVQEGKQGRIYELLIFRQRGENRYFSLRSALGFMLQGMCHTFLKLWQCITGECNEMWSEYGAGWAWQDMALAIEDAVSDRHFVNLDISLGRIEMLAENLAVYPAFLKDQQLKKWRIDPERLAKMAGRQYQWVRCKKIQI
;
A
#
# COMPACT_ATOMS: atom_id res chain seq x y z
N MET A 1 -13.35 -25.77 4.21
CA MET A 1 -11.99 -25.24 4.40
C MET A 1 -11.18 -25.52 3.15
N GLU A 2 -10.65 -24.50 2.48
CA GLU A 2 -9.75 -24.71 1.34
C GLU A 2 -8.45 -25.36 1.83
N ARG A 3 -7.98 -26.40 1.12
CA ARG A 3 -6.69 -27.02 1.41
C ARG A 3 -5.57 -26.06 1.05
N HIS A 4 -4.57 -25.94 1.94
CA HIS A 4 -3.35 -25.20 1.66
C HIS A 4 -2.67 -25.73 0.40
N ARG A 5 -2.34 -24.81 -0.51
CA ARG A 5 -1.67 -25.12 -1.78
C ARG A 5 -0.24 -24.60 -1.70
N LYS A 6 0.68 -25.31 -2.38
CA LYS A 6 2.07 -24.87 -2.51
C LYS A 6 2.13 -23.44 -3.05
N HIS A 7 2.80 -22.55 -2.32
CA HIS A 7 2.96 -21.17 -2.74
C HIS A 7 3.75 -21.07 -4.06
N ARG A 8 3.30 -20.20 -4.94
CA ARG A 8 4.00 -19.85 -6.17
C ARG A 8 4.95 -18.68 -5.91
N ARG A 9 6.20 -18.83 -6.31
CA ARG A 9 7.13 -17.71 -6.40
C ARG A 9 7.04 -17.09 -7.78
N VAL A 10 6.94 -15.76 -7.82
CA VAL A 10 7.05 -15.00 -9.05
C VAL A 10 8.52 -14.83 -9.39
N ARG A 11 8.90 -15.14 -10.62
CA ARG A 11 10.27 -14.94 -11.11
C ARG A 11 10.45 -13.50 -11.60
N ASP A 12 11.62 -12.91 -11.36
CA ASP A 12 11.85 -11.48 -11.62
C ASP A 12 11.72 -11.09 -13.09
N TYR A 13 12.15 -11.96 -14.02
CA TYR A 13 12.03 -11.69 -15.45
C TYR A 13 10.57 -11.52 -15.92
N ASN A 14 9.61 -12.15 -15.23
CA ASN A 14 8.18 -11.96 -15.55
C ASN A 14 7.68 -10.57 -15.16
N LEU A 15 8.28 -9.96 -14.13
CA LEU A 15 7.90 -8.62 -13.66
C LEU A 15 8.32 -7.55 -14.67
N HIS A 16 9.46 -7.72 -15.35
CA HIS A 16 9.94 -6.79 -16.37
C HIS A 16 9.09 -6.81 -17.65
N ALA A 17 8.37 -7.90 -17.91
CA ALA A 17 7.49 -8.03 -19.08
C ALA A 17 6.20 -7.20 -18.95
N GLY A 18 5.85 -6.71 -17.76
CA GLY A 18 4.67 -5.87 -17.53
C GLY A 18 3.34 -6.60 -17.77
N LEU A 19 3.30 -7.91 -17.56
CA LEU A 19 2.10 -8.71 -17.75
C LEU A 19 1.26 -8.67 -16.46
N ALA A 20 -0.01 -8.30 -16.56
CA ALA A 20 -0.94 -8.29 -15.42
C ALA A 20 -1.13 -9.69 -14.80
N ASP A 21 -0.92 -10.76 -15.58
CA ASP A 21 -1.19 -12.15 -15.20
C ASP A 21 -0.04 -12.83 -14.42
N VAL A 22 0.91 -12.06 -13.89
CA VAL A 22 2.08 -12.62 -13.21
C VAL A 22 1.72 -13.18 -11.83
N PHE A 23 0.67 -12.65 -11.20
CA PHE A 23 0.20 -13.10 -9.89
C PHE A 23 -1.03 -14.01 -10.02
N THR A 24 -1.01 -15.14 -9.33
CA THR A 24 -2.17 -16.02 -9.18
C THR A 24 -2.88 -15.71 -7.85
N PRO A 25 -4.17 -15.34 -7.86
CA PRO A 25 -4.92 -15.05 -6.63
C PRO A 25 -4.80 -16.17 -5.59
N GLY A 26 -4.55 -15.81 -4.33
CA GLY A 26 -4.57 -16.77 -3.21
C GLY A 26 -3.35 -17.70 -3.12
N LEU A 27 -2.33 -17.56 -3.96
CA LEU A 27 -1.23 -18.54 -4.07
C LEU A 27 0.15 -17.99 -3.71
N HIS A 28 0.25 -16.78 -3.17
CA HIS A 28 1.55 -16.17 -2.85
C HIS A 28 1.73 -15.97 -1.35
N TYR A 29 2.93 -16.21 -0.86
CA TYR A 29 3.24 -15.89 0.54
C TYR A 29 3.39 -14.36 0.69
N PRO A 30 2.85 -13.73 1.76
CA PRO A 30 2.88 -12.27 1.91
C PRO A 30 4.28 -11.67 1.83
N THR A 31 5.27 -12.26 2.51
CA THR A 31 6.67 -11.78 2.41
C THR A 31 7.22 -11.84 1.00
N TYR A 32 6.90 -12.86 0.20
CA TYR A 32 7.36 -12.93 -1.20
C TYR A 32 6.75 -11.84 -2.06
N LEU A 33 5.49 -11.47 -1.81
CA LEU A 33 4.86 -10.33 -2.48
C LEU A 33 5.54 -9.03 -2.10
N ALA A 34 5.76 -8.81 -0.80
CA ALA A 34 6.45 -7.62 -0.30
C ALA A 34 7.88 -7.52 -0.85
N GLU A 35 8.64 -8.62 -0.88
CA GLU A 35 9.99 -8.67 -1.48
C GLU A 35 10.01 -8.16 -2.92
N LYS A 36 9.00 -8.51 -3.73
CA LYS A 36 8.91 -8.02 -5.11
C LYS A 36 8.68 -6.52 -5.16
N VAL A 37 7.75 -6.00 -4.36
CA VAL A 37 7.49 -4.56 -4.32
C VAL A 37 8.71 -3.80 -3.80
N ILE A 38 9.37 -4.29 -2.74
CA ILE A 38 10.60 -3.72 -2.20
C ILE A 38 11.71 -3.67 -3.26
N LEU A 39 11.88 -4.73 -4.05
CA LEU A 39 12.85 -4.76 -5.13
C LEU A 39 12.53 -3.72 -6.20
N PHE A 40 11.27 -3.66 -6.65
CA PHE A 40 10.84 -2.73 -7.69
C PHE A 40 10.89 -1.26 -7.26
N SER A 41 10.56 -0.96 -6.01
CA SER A 41 10.68 0.39 -5.43
C SER A 41 12.12 0.90 -5.42
N LYS A 42 13.12 0.02 -5.51
CA LYS A 42 14.55 0.38 -5.52
C LYS A 42 15.13 0.61 -6.92
N PHE A 43 14.44 0.20 -7.99
CA PHE A 43 14.97 0.36 -9.34
C PHE A 43 15.12 1.84 -9.72
N ARG A 44 16.22 2.17 -10.39
CA ARG A 44 16.56 3.52 -10.88
C ARG A 44 17.26 3.43 -12.22
N GLY A 45 17.19 4.49 -13.02
CA GLY A 45 17.89 4.60 -14.31
C GLY A 45 17.64 3.38 -15.21
N GLU A 46 18.71 2.69 -15.61
CA GLU A 46 18.61 1.53 -16.51
C GLU A 46 17.97 0.30 -15.88
N GLN A 47 17.89 0.22 -14.55
CA GLN A 47 17.24 -0.90 -13.86
C GLN A 47 15.72 -0.82 -13.93
N LEU A 48 15.16 0.35 -14.28
CA LEU A 48 13.72 0.53 -14.39
C LEU A 48 13.15 -0.40 -15.46
N GLY A 49 12.09 -1.12 -15.10
CA GLY A 49 11.32 -1.92 -16.06
C GLY A 49 10.61 -1.03 -17.09
N ARG A 50 10.13 -1.64 -18.17
CA ARG A 50 9.43 -0.92 -19.25
C ARG A 50 8.27 -0.06 -18.72
N LEU A 51 7.41 -0.62 -17.86
CA LEU A 51 6.28 0.11 -17.28
C LEU A 51 6.75 1.28 -16.41
N GLN A 52 7.73 1.07 -15.54
CA GLN A 52 8.27 2.14 -14.69
C GLN A 52 8.89 3.28 -15.52
N LYS A 53 9.63 2.95 -16.60
CA LYS A 53 10.18 3.96 -17.52
C LYS A 53 9.07 4.81 -18.16
N LEU A 54 7.99 4.17 -18.61
CA LEU A 54 6.83 4.87 -19.19
C LEU A 54 6.11 5.73 -18.14
N ALA A 55 5.87 5.18 -16.94
CA ALA A 55 5.22 5.89 -15.84
C ALA A 55 6.01 7.15 -15.44
N ILE A 56 7.34 7.04 -15.29
CA ILE A 56 8.22 8.16 -14.95
C ILE A 56 8.28 9.20 -16.06
N HIS A 57 8.30 8.78 -17.33
CA HIS A 57 8.23 9.71 -18.46
C HIS A 57 6.94 10.54 -18.43
N ARG A 58 5.78 9.91 -18.21
CA ARG A 58 4.49 10.61 -18.07
C ARG A 58 4.47 11.53 -16.85
N PHE A 59 4.96 11.04 -15.71
CA PHE A 59 5.04 11.81 -14.47
C PHE A 59 5.79 13.14 -14.61
N HIS A 60 6.90 13.15 -15.35
CA HIS A 60 7.67 14.38 -15.58
C HIS A 60 7.18 15.21 -16.77
N GLY A 61 6.46 14.61 -17.72
CA GLY A 61 6.04 15.27 -18.96
C GLY A 61 4.62 15.84 -18.93
N GLU A 62 3.74 15.32 -18.07
CA GLU A 62 2.31 15.65 -18.10
C GLU A 62 1.90 16.55 -16.92
N ARG A 63 1.14 17.61 -17.25
CA ARG A 63 0.66 18.60 -16.27
C ARG A 63 -0.28 18.02 -15.20
N ILE A 64 -0.90 16.87 -15.45
CA ILE A 64 -1.81 16.20 -14.51
C ILE A 64 -1.13 15.77 -13.21
N PHE A 65 0.19 15.60 -13.21
CA PHE A 65 0.99 15.26 -12.03
C PHE A 65 1.52 16.50 -11.29
N ASP A 66 1.17 17.71 -11.75
CA ASP A 66 1.57 18.94 -11.07
C ASP A 66 0.61 19.26 -9.92
N LEU A 67 1.07 19.00 -8.69
CA LEU A 67 0.29 19.25 -7.48
C LEU A 67 0.37 20.71 -6.99
N ARG A 68 1.10 21.59 -7.68
CA ARG A 68 1.29 22.97 -7.21
C ARG A 68 -0.06 23.69 -7.06
N PRO A 69 -0.24 24.55 -6.04
CA PRO A 69 -1.53 25.18 -5.74
C PRO A 69 -2.14 26.00 -6.89
N GLU A 70 -1.33 26.49 -7.83
CA GLU A 70 -1.75 27.32 -8.95
C GLU A 70 -2.42 26.51 -10.07
N VAL A 71 -2.11 25.21 -10.16
CA VAL A 71 -2.82 24.31 -11.07
C VAL A 71 -4.15 23.98 -10.41
N THR A 72 -5.27 24.42 -10.99
CA THR A 72 -6.63 24.20 -10.46
C THR A 72 -7.65 23.82 -11.52
N ASP A 73 -7.26 23.86 -12.79
CA ASP A 73 -8.09 23.57 -13.96
C ASP A 73 -8.31 22.06 -14.21
N ILE A 74 -7.53 21.20 -13.56
CA ILE A 74 -7.66 19.74 -13.66
C ILE A 74 -8.47 19.22 -12.46
N PRO A 75 -9.57 18.48 -12.64
CA PRO A 75 -10.34 17.90 -11.54
C PRO A 75 -9.53 16.96 -10.64
N ASP A 76 -9.76 16.99 -9.33
CA ASP A 76 -9.06 16.12 -8.37
C ASP A 76 -9.23 14.62 -8.68
N SER A 77 -10.40 14.23 -9.21
CA SER A 77 -10.66 12.83 -9.61
C SER A 77 -9.73 12.38 -10.75
N GLU A 78 -9.40 13.27 -11.68
CA GLU A 78 -8.49 12.96 -12.79
C GLU A 78 -7.05 12.86 -12.28
N VAL A 79 -6.63 13.79 -11.43
CA VAL A 79 -5.31 13.75 -10.76
C VAL A 79 -5.14 12.44 -9.99
N LEU A 80 -6.09 12.09 -9.13
CA LEU A 80 -6.02 10.85 -8.34
C LEU A 80 -6.03 9.60 -9.22
N THR A 81 -6.78 9.61 -10.33
CA THR A 81 -6.79 8.48 -11.29
C THR A 81 -5.44 8.33 -12.00
N ALA A 82 -4.82 9.45 -12.40
CA ALA A 82 -3.49 9.43 -13.02
C ALA A 82 -2.42 8.93 -12.04
N TYR A 83 -2.45 9.40 -10.79
CA TYR A 83 -1.55 8.93 -9.75
C TYR A 83 -1.77 7.45 -9.37
N PHE A 84 -3.01 6.98 -9.39
CA PHE A 84 -3.31 5.57 -9.19
C PHE A 84 -2.60 4.69 -10.23
N GLN A 85 -2.75 5.03 -11.51
CA GLN A 85 -2.09 4.30 -12.60
C GLN A 85 -0.57 4.40 -12.50
N PHE A 86 -0.06 5.61 -12.22
CA PHE A 86 1.36 5.84 -12.00
C PHE A 86 1.92 4.94 -10.90
N PHE A 87 1.31 4.91 -9.71
CA PHE A 87 1.77 4.07 -8.61
C PHE A 87 1.62 2.57 -8.89
N ASP A 88 0.56 2.17 -9.61
CA ASP A 88 0.36 0.77 -9.99
C ASP A 88 1.48 0.29 -10.92
N GLU A 89 1.82 1.07 -11.94
CA GLU A 89 2.94 0.76 -12.84
C GLU A 89 4.30 0.84 -12.13
N LEU A 90 4.46 1.78 -11.19
CA LEU A 90 5.72 2.03 -10.52
C LEU A 90 6.06 0.96 -9.47
N PHE A 91 5.07 0.53 -8.69
CA PHE A 91 5.27 -0.31 -7.50
C PHE A 91 4.54 -1.66 -7.57
N PHE A 92 3.42 -1.73 -8.27
CA PHE A 92 2.52 -2.89 -8.26
C PHE A 92 2.39 -3.58 -9.61
N PHE A 93 3.37 -3.37 -10.51
CA PHE A 93 3.53 -4.09 -11.77
C PHE A 93 2.37 -3.92 -12.77
N GLY A 94 1.53 -2.90 -12.62
CA GLY A 94 0.30 -2.77 -13.40
C GLY A 94 -0.79 -3.79 -13.03
N SER A 95 -0.62 -4.49 -11.90
CA SER A 95 -1.49 -5.59 -11.50
C SER A 95 -2.79 -5.14 -10.84
N LEU A 96 -2.87 -3.88 -10.39
CA LEU A 96 -4.03 -3.35 -9.69
C LEU A 96 -5.04 -2.70 -10.64
N GLY A 97 -4.58 -1.82 -11.53
CA GLY A 97 -5.43 -1.11 -12.50
C GLY A 97 -5.92 -1.99 -13.64
N GLY A 98 -5.14 -3.01 -14.03
CA GLY A 98 -5.61 -4.05 -14.95
C GLY A 98 -6.60 -5.03 -14.32
N SER A 99 -6.71 -5.05 -12.98
CA SER A 99 -7.57 -5.97 -12.27
C SER A 99 -8.98 -5.42 -12.12
N LYS A 100 -9.98 -6.14 -12.65
CA LYS A 100 -11.40 -5.89 -12.35
C LYS A 100 -11.76 -6.11 -10.87
N ARG A 101 -10.77 -6.41 -10.02
CA ARG A 101 -10.90 -6.71 -8.59
C ARG A 101 -10.46 -5.57 -7.69
N PHE A 102 -10.00 -4.44 -8.23
CA PHE A 102 -9.81 -3.22 -7.46
C PHE A 102 -10.51 -2.04 -8.10
N ILE A 103 -11.32 -1.33 -7.32
CA ILE A 103 -12.05 -0.15 -7.78
C ILE A 103 -11.66 1.04 -6.91
N LEU A 104 -11.07 2.05 -7.54
CA LEU A 104 -10.90 3.37 -6.94
C LEU A 104 -12.16 4.20 -7.17
N LYS A 105 -12.71 4.79 -6.10
CA LYS A 105 -13.82 5.73 -6.15
C LYS A 105 -13.39 7.01 -5.45
N PHE A 106 -13.79 8.14 -6.03
CA PHE A 106 -13.60 9.44 -5.43
C PHE A 106 -14.98 10.06 -5.19
N ASP A 107 -15.23 10.50 -3.96
CA ASP A 107 -16.42 11.29 -3.64
C ASP A 107 -16.00 12.76 -3.52
N SER A 108 -16.56 13.59 -4.39
CA SER A 108 -16.33 15.03 -4.40
C SER A 108 -17.04 15.75 -3.25
N ARG A 109 -17.97 15.06 -2.55
CA ARG A 109 -18.60 15.59 -1.34
C ARG A 109 -17.55 15.81 -0.26
N LEU A 110 -17.66 16.96 0.39
CA LEU A 110 -16.82 17.30 1.53
C LEU A 110 -17.20 16.36 2.67
N ALA A 111 -16.22 15.60 3.16
CA ALA A 111 -16.33 14.86 4.40
C ALA A 111 -16.65 15.82 5.55
N GLU A 112 -17.52 15.38 6.46
CA GLU A 112 -17.82 16.12 7.67
C GLU A 112 -16.59 16.19 8.59
N GLU A 113 -16.57 17.14 9.52
CA GLU A 113 -15.45 17.29 10.45
C GLU A 113 -15.33 16.03 11.32
N GLY A 114 -14.15 15.39 11.28
CA GLY A 114 -13.89 14.14 11.99
C GLY A 114 -14.21 12.86 11.21
N GLU A 115 -14.76 12.96 9.99
CA GLU A 115 -14.90 11.79 9.13
C GLU A 115 -13.53 11.29 8.61
N PRO A 116 -13.37 9.97 8.42
CA PRO A 116 -12.14 9.42 7.89
C PRO A 116 -11.90 9.90 6.46
N ARG A 117 -10.64 10.05 6.06
CA ARG A 117 -10.23 10.49 4.71
C ARG A 117 -10.70 9.57 3.58
N GLY A 118 -11.02 8.35 3.92
CA GLY A 118 -11.55 7.38 2.97
C GLY A 118 -12.01 6.12 3.66
N LYS A 119 -12.53 5.21 2.85
CA LYS A 119 -13.01 3.91 3.29
C LYS A 119 -12.45 2.83 2.39
N PHE A 120 -11.80 1.85 3.01
CA PHE A 120 -11.46 0.60 2.35
C PHE A 120 -12.56 -0.43 2.59
N SER A 121 -13.08 -1.05 1.54
CA SER A 121 -14.13 -2.05 1.65
C SER A 121 -13.86 -3.27 0.77
N LYS A 122 -14.51 -4.39 1.12
CA LYS A 122 -14.49 -5.64 0.37
C LYS A 122 -15.92 -6.01 0.00
N ARG A 123 -16.16 -6.41 -1.25
CA ARG A 123 -17.42 -7.00 -1.71
C ARG A 123 -17.16 -8.38 -2.30
N GLU A 124 -17.97 -9.34 -1.87
CA GLU A 124 -17.97 -10.70 -2.43
C GLU A 124 -18.77 -10.68 -3.74
N VAL A 125 -18.25 -11.31 -4.79
CA VAL A 125 -18.89 -11.34 -6.11
C VAL A 125 -18.89 -12.77 -6.62
N LEU A 126 -20.07 -13.28 -6.96
CA LEU A 126 -20.19 -14.55 -7.66
C LEU A 126 -19.72 -14.37 -9.11
N ASN A 127 -18.62 -15.04 -9.47
CA ASN A 127 -18.27 -15.19 -10.87
C ASN A 127 -19.17 -16.27 -11.48
N VAL A 128 -20.27 -15.82 -12.09
CA VAL A 128 -21.33 -16.66 -12.67
C VAL A 128 -20.77 -17.64 -13.70
N GLN A 129 -19.70 -17.29 -14.43
CA GLN A 129 -19.11 -18.15 -15.46
C GLN A 129 -18.28 -19.30 -14.90
N GLU A 130 -17.67 -19.12 -13.72
CA GLU A 130 -16.79 -20.14 -13.11
C GLU A 130 -17.41 -20.83 -11.89
N GLY A 131 -18.59 -20.40 -11.44
CA GLY A 131 -19.19 -20.84 -10.18
C GLY A 131 -18.31 -20.54 -8.96
N LYS A 132 -17.33 -19.64 -9.09
CA LYS A 132 -16.37 -19.29 -8.03
C LYS A 132 -16.73 -17.96 -7.40
N GLN A 133 -16.65 -17.91 -6.08
CA GLN A 133 -16.75 -16.67 -5.34
C GLN A 133 -15.43 -15.89 -5.46
N GLY A 134 -15.50 -14.71 -6.06
CA GLY A 134 -14.40 -13.76 -6.16
C GLY A 134 -14.58 -12.60 -5.18
N ARG A 135 -13.52 -11.80 -5.03
CA ARG A 135 -13.55 -10.58 -4.21
C ARG A 135 -13.20 -9.38 -5.05
N ILE A 136 -13.91 -8.29 -4.81
CA ILE A 136 -13.55 -6.97 -5.31
C ILE A 136 -13.27 -6.08 -4.10
N TYR A 137 -12.13 -5.41 -4.13
CA TYR A 137 -11.74 -4.41 -3.16
C TYR A 137 -12.13 -3.04 -3.70
N GLU A 138 -12.62 -2.17 -2.84
CA GLU A 138 -12.95 -0.81 -3.20
C GLU A 138 -12.22 0.15 -2.25
N LEU A 139 -11.60 1.17 -2.81
CA LEU A 139 -11.04 2.29 -2.07
C LEU A 139 -11.85 3.53 -2.41
N LEU A 140 -12.55 4.08 -1.42
CA LEU A 140 -13.26 5.34 -1.52
C LEU A 140 -12.43 6.43 -0.86
N ILE A 141 -12.18 7.53 -1.56
CA ILE A 141 -11.47 8.70 -1.04
C ILE A 141 -12.43 9.88 -0.98
N PHE A 142 -12.49 10.55 0.17
CA PHE A 142 -13.32 11.73 0.40
C PHE A 142 -12.49 13.00 0.38
N ARG A 143 -13.05 14.07 -0.16
CA ARG A 143 -12.46 15.41 -0.04
C ARG A 143 -12.61 15.94 1.38
N GLN A 144 -11.52 16.33 2.02
CA GLN A 144 -11.57 16.88 3.38
C GLN A 144 -11.94 18.36 3.37
N ARG A 145 -12.84 18.76 4.27
CA ARG A 145 -13.24 20.17 4.43
C ARG A 145 -12.10 20.97 5.06
N GLY A 146 -11.89 22.20 4.58
CA GLY A 146 -10.94 23.15 5.16
C GLY A 146 -9.47 22.93 4.78
N GLU A 147 -9.13 21.85 4.08
CA GLU A 147 -7.78 21.63 3.56
C GLU A 147 -7.57 22.38 2.25
N ASN A 148 -6.38 22.96 2.06
CA ASN A 148 -6.00 23.45 0.74
C ASN A 148 -5.89 22.26 -0.24
N ARG A 149 -6.03 22.55 -1.53
CA ARG A 149 -6.01 21.52 -2.58
C ARG A 149 -4.75 20.65 -2.53
N TYR A 150 -3.58 21.27 -2.38
CA TYR A 150 -2.29 20.60 -2.34
C TYR A 150 -2.19 19.57 -1.19
N PHE A 151 -2.52 19.98 0.04
CA PHE A 151 -2.52 19.11 1.23
C PHE A 151 -3.58 18.02 1.13
N SER A 152 -4.76 18.35 0.60
CA SER A 152 -5.85 17.39 0.37
C SER A 152 -5.43 16.29 -0.60
N LEU A 153 -4.89 16.68 -1.77
CA LEU A 153 -4.37 15.74 -2.77
C LEU A 153 -3.22 14.92 -2.20
N ARG A 154 -2.20 15.55 -1.61
CA ARG A 154 -1.04 14.84 -1.05
C ARG A 154 -1.45 13.81 0.01
N SER A 155 -2.37 14.16 0.89
CA SER A 155 -2.90 13.24 1.89
C SER A 155 -3.76 12.14 1.28
N ALA A 156 -4.56 12.45 0.24
CA ALA A 156 -5.29 11.46 -0.53
C ALA A 156 -4.37 10.48 -1.26
N LEU A 157 -3.23 10.94 -1.79
CA LEU A 157 -2.21 10.08 -2.40
C LEU A 157 -1.60 9.11 -1.38
N GLY A 158 -1.34 9.57 -0.15
CA GLY A 158 -0.87 8.70 0.94
C GLY A 158 -1.88 7.61 1.30
N PHE A 159 -3.14 8.00 1.48
CA PHE A 159 -4.23 7.05 1.72
C PHE A 159 -4.44 6.08 0.54
N MET A 160 -4.26 6.56 -0.70
CA MET A 160 -4.31 5.74 -1.90
C MET A 160 -3.22 4.68 -1.93
N LEU A 161 -1.95 5.06 -1.70
CA LEU A 161 -0.84 4.11 -1.64
C LEU A 161 -1.01 3.10 -0.51
N GLN A 162 -1.50 3.52 0.66
CA GLN A 162 -1.86 2.63 1.76
C GLN A 162 -2.92 1.60 1.32
N GLY A 163 -4.00 2.07 0.69
CA GLY A 163 -5.06 1.20 0.15
C GLY A 163 -4.55 0.24 -0.93
N MET A 164 -3.69 0.70 -1.83
CA MET A 164 -3.06 -0.13 -2.86
C MET A 164 -2.19 -1.24 -2.26
N CYS A 165 -1.42 -0.93 -1.21
CA CYS A 165 -0.65 -1.92 -0.46
C CYS A 165 -1.54 -3.02 0.13
N HIS A 166 -2.66 -2.64 0.76
CA HIS A 166 -3.62 -3.61 1.30
C HIS A 166 -4.25 -4.44 0.19
N THR A 167 -4.72 -3.80 -0.89
CA THR A 167 -5.34 -4.51 -2.01
C THR A 167 -4.37 -5.50 -2.65
N PHE A 168 -3.13 -5.10 -2.90
CA PHE A 168 -2.13 -5.96 -3.51
C PHE A 168 -1.90 -7.24 -2.70
N LEU A 169 -1.69 -7.10 -1.39
CA LEU A 169 -1.56 -8.25 -0.50
C LEU A 169 -2.85 -9.09 -0.50
N LYS A 170 -4.02 -8.46 -0.31
CA LYS A 170 -5.31 -9.16 -0.22
C LYS A 170 -5.71 -9.90 -1.49
N LEU A 171 -5.35 -9.40 -2.68
CA LEU A 171 -5.65 -10.06 -3.95
C LEU A 171 -4.79 -11.31 -4.18
N TRP A 172 -3.51 -11.22 -3.84
CA TRP A 172 -2.53 -12.20 -4.29
C TRP A 172 -2.06 -13.15 -3.19
N GLN A 173 -2.16 -12.75 -1.92
CA GLN A 173 -1.64 -13.55 -0.81
C GLN A 173 -2.48 -14.80 -0.55
N CYS A 174 -1.83 -15.84 -0.03
CA CYS A 174 -2.47 -17.02 0.50
C CYS A 174 -3.24 -16.67 1.78
N ILE A 175 -4.51 -17.07 1.84
CA ILE A 175 -5.44 -16.76 2.94
C ILE A 175 -5.59 -17.90 3.95
N THR A 176 -4.83 -18.99 3.79
CA THR A 176 -4.85 -20.09 4.77
C THR A 176 -4.21 -19.65 6.07
N GLY A 177 -4.73 -20.12 7.21
CA GLY A 177 -4.36 -19.65 8.55
C GLY A 177 -2.86 -19.67 8.85
N GLU A 178 -2.11 -20.63 8.30
CA GLU A 178 -0.65 -20.74 8.48
C GLU A 178 0.16 -19.66 7.74
N CYS A 179 -0.47 -18.93 6.81
CA CYS A 179 0.19 -17.99 5.91
C CYS A 179 -0.27 -16.55 6.10
N ASN A 180 -1.23 -16.33 6.99
CA ASN A 180 -1.72 -15.00 7.29
C ASN A 180 -0.76 -14.27 8.23
N GLU A 181 0.25 -13.62 7.67
CA GLU A 181 1.18 -12.75 8.40
C GLU A 181 0.63 -11.34 8.65
N MET A 182 -0.64 -11.09 8.31
CA MET A 182 -1.30 -9.84 8.69
C MET A 182 -1.85 -9.96 10.10
N TRP A 183 -1.55 -8.97 10.95
CA TRP A 183 -2.03 -8.93 12.33
C TRP A 183 -3.56 -8.81 12.46
N SER A 184 -4.30 -8.57 11.38
CA SER A 184 -5.76 -8.55 11.37
C SER A 184 -6.36 -8.56 9.95
N GLU A 185 -7.70 -8.59 9.84
CA GLU A 185 -8.39 -8.32 8.56
C GLU A 185 -8.04 -6.95 7.98
N TYR A 186 -7.60 -6.01 8.81
CA TYR A 186 -7.22 -4.63 8.49
C TYR A 186 -5.69 -4.43 8.47
N GLY A 187 -4.91 -5.49 8.71
CA GLY A 187 -3.64 -5.38 9.41
C GLY A 187 -2.42 -4.96 8.60
N ALA A 188 -1.66 -4.05 9.20
CA ALA A 188 -0.28 -3.64 8.87
C ALA A 188 0.74 -4.73 9.21
N GLY A 189 0.56 -5.94 8.67
CA GLY A 189 1.47 -7.07 8.91
C GLY A 189 2.92 -6.76 8.49
N TRP A 190 3.83 -7.69 8.77
CA TRP A 190 5.26 -7.45 8.57
C TRP A 190 5.57 -7.16 7.09
N ALA A 191 4.96 -7.94 6.20
CA ALA A 191 5.02 -7.74 4.76
C ALA A 191 4.50 -6.36 4.33
N TRP A 192 3.43 -5.87 4.96
CA TRP A 192 2.90 -4.54 4.68
C TRP A 192 3.86 -3.44 5.15
N GLN A 193 4.40 -3.53 6.36
CA GLN A 193 5.34 -2.54 6.91
C GLN A 193 6.63 -2.45 6.07
N ASP A 194 7.17 -3.60 5.67
CA ASP A 194 8.37 -3.68 4.82
C ASP A 194 8.13 -3.04 3.45
N MET A 195 6.99 -3.35 2.83
CA MET A 195 6.59 -2.80 1.53
C MET A 195 6.34 -1.29 1.60
N ALA A 196 5.56 -0.85 2.59
CA ALA A 196 5.19 0.54 2.76
C ALA A 196 6.42 1.42 3.02
N LEU A 197 7.39 0.96 3.83
CA LEU A 197 8.66 1.69 4.02
C LEU A 197 9.41 1.84 2.71
N ALA A 198 9.51 0.78 1.91
CA ALA A 198 10.23 0.85 0.63
C ALA A 198 9.55 1.79 -0.38
N ILE A 199 8.21 1.85 -0.37
CA ILE A 199 7.45 2.81 -1.17
C ILE A 199 7.67 4.24 -0.66
N GLU A 200 7.58 4.50 0.65
CA GLU A 200 7.86 5.82 1.26
C GLU A 200 9.27 6.32 0.89
N ASP A 201 10.27 5.44 0.98
CA ASP A 201 11.65 5.75 0.57
C ASP A 201 11.74 6.10 -0.93
N ALA A 202 10.99 5.39 -1.79
CA ALA A 202 11.02 5.63 -3.22
C ALA A 202 10.28 6.91 -3.63
N VAL A 203 9.11 7.19 -3.02
CA VAL A 203 8.34 8.40 -3.35
C VAL A 203 9.06 9.66 -2.85
N SER A 204 9.69 9.60 -1.68
CA SER A 204 10.41 10.75 -1.08
C SER A 204 11.79 11.04 -1.69
N ASP A 205 12.31 10.16 -2.54
CA ASP A 205 13.60 10.33 -3.21
C ASP A 205 13.58 11.52 -4.17
N ARG A 206 14.40 12.53 -3.86
CA ARG A 206 14.50 13.81 -4.59
C ARG A 206 14.94 13.66 -6.05
N HIS A 207 15.64 12.57 -6.38
CA HIS A 207 16.13 12.31 -7.74
C HIS A 207 15.24 11.34 -8.50
N PHE A 208 14.08 10.98 -7.93
CA PHE A 208 13.16 10.04 -8.54
C PHE A 208 11.75 10.63 -8.62
N VAL A 209 10.91 10.43 -7.60
CA VAL A 209 9.52 10.91 -7.61
C VAL A 209 9.37 12.25 -6.88
N ASN A 210 10.19 12.50 -5.85
CA ASN A 210 10.19 13.73 -5.04
C ASN A 210 8.79 14.12 -4.51
N LEU A 211 8.03 13.13 -4.06
CA LEU A 211 6.76 13.28 -3.38
C LEU A 211 6.90 12.74 -1.96
N ASP A 212 6.96 13.66 -0.98
CA ASP A 212 7.04 13.32 0.43
C ASP A 212 5.68 12.81 0.97
N ILE A 213 5.32 11.59 0.61
CA ILE A 213 4.03 10.97 0.95
C ILE A 213 4.24 9.99 2.10
N SER A 214 3.54 10.19 3.21
CA SER A 214 3.44 9.24 4.31
C SER A 214 2.31 8.25 4.06
N LEU A 215 2.56 6.96 4.28
CA LEU A 215 1.56 5.89 4.24
C LEU A 215 0.93 5.64 5.62
N GLY A 216 1.20 6.50 6.61
CA GLY A 216 0.63 6.39 7.96
C GLY A 216 1.08 5.13 8.71
N ARG A 217 2.31 4.66 8.45
CA ARG A 217 2.78 3.36 8.94
C ARG A 217 2.78 3.22 10.46
N ILE A 218 3.12 4.30 11.18
CA ILE A 218 3.20 4.30 12.65
C ILE A 218 1.79 4.37 13.24
N GLU A 219 0.94 5.22 12.69
CA GLU A 219 -0.47 5.38 13.05
C GLU A 219 -1.19 4.04 12.93
N MET A 220 -1.09 3.40 11.77
CA MET A 220 -1.73 2.12 11.54
C MET A 220 -1.11 0.97 12.35
N LEU A 221 0.21 1.02 12.62
CA LEU A 221 0.84 0.06 13.53
C LEU A 221 0.27 0.21 14.95
N ALA A 222 0.17 1.44 15.45
CA ALA A 222 -0.36 1.75 16.76
C ALA A 222 -1.83 1.32 16.91
N GLU A 223 -2.66 1.59 15.91
CA GLU A 223 -4.07 1.15 15.88
C GLU A 223 -4.19 -0.37 15.89
N ASN A 224 -3.41 -1.06 15.06
CA ASN A 224 -3.44 -2.52 15.03
C ASN A 224 -2.98 -3.13 16.35
N LEU A 225 -1.93 -2.56 16.94
CA LEU A 225 -1.45 -2.95 18.26
C LEU A 225 -2.53 -2.69 19.33
N ALA A 226 -3.20 -1.55 19.34
CA ALA A 226 -4.25 -1.27 20.32
C ALA A 226 -5.36 -2.35 20.32
N VAL A 227 -5.68 -2.93 19.16
CA VAL A 227 -6.70 -3.99 19.03
C VAL A 227 -6.11 -5.40 19.22
N TYR A 228 -4.91 -5.65 18.71
CA TYR A 228 -4.26 -6.97 18.71
C TYR A 228 -2.85 -6.87 19.29
N PRO A 229 -2.71 -6.99 20.62
CA PRO A 229 -1.40 -6.92 21.26
C PRO A 229 -0.43 -7.96 20.73
N ALA A 230 0.68 -7.47 20.16
CA ALA A 230 1.74 -8.29 19.61
C ALA A 230 3.10 -7.85 20.15
N PHE A 231 4.01 -8.81 20.32
CA PHE A 231 5.39 -8.53 20.70
C PHE A 231 6.22 -8.17 19.46
N LEU A 232 6.76 -6.95 19.45
CA LEU A 232 7.69 -6.49 18.41
C LEU A 232 9.10 -6.46 18.95
N LYS A 233 10.05 -7.03 18.19
CA LYS A 233 11.46 -6.98 18.55
C LYS A 233 12.03 -5.60 18.22
N ASP A 234 12.92 -5.08 19.06
CA ASP A 234 13.63 -3.81 18.83
C ASP A 234 14.28 -3.74 17.43
N GLN A 235 14.85 -4.86 16.97
CA GLN A 235 15.46 -4.96 15.64
C GLN A 235 14.46 -4.72 14.51
N GLN A 236 13.20 -5.11 14.68
CA GLN A 236 12.15 -4.91 13.67
C GLN A 236 11.74 -3.44 13.60
N LEU A 237 11.54 -2.81 14.76
CA LEU A 237 11.21 -1.39 14.81
C LEU A 237 12.34 -0.52 14.29
N LYS A 238 13.59 -0.89 14.60
CA LYS A 238 14.78 -0.27 14.00
C LYS A 238 14.80 -0.45 12.48
N LYS A 239 14.50 -1.65 11.96
CA LYS A 239 14.37 -1.90 10.51
C LYS A 239 13.33 -0.98 9.87
N TRP A 240 12.19 -0.78 10.54
CA TRP A 240 11.08 0.07 10.07
C TRP A 240 11.27 1.57 10.31
N ARG A 241 12.39 1.97 10.93
CA ARG A 241 12.67 3.35 11.37
C ARG A 241 11.56 3.91 12.27
N ILE A 242 10.98 3.06 13.11
CA ILE A 242 9.93 3.44 14.06
C ILE A 242 10.57 3.61 15.43
N ASP A 243 10.34 4.78 16.02
CA ASP A 243 10.70 5.06 17.41
C ASP A 243 9.78 4.29 18.37
N PRO A 244 10.34 3.38 19.21
CA PRO A 244 9.63 2.69 20.28
C PRO A 244 8.74 3.58 21.15
N GLU A 245 9.25 4.75 21.56
CA GLU A 245 8.58 5.62 22.52
C GLU A 245 7.38 6.31 21.88
N ARG A 246 7.57 6.82 20.65
CA ARG A 246 6.47 7.36 19.85
C ARG A 246 5.38 6.32 19.61
N LEU A 247 5.75 5.10 19.22
CA LEU A 247 4.79 4.02 18.98
C LEU A 247 4.00 3.68 20.26
N ALA A 248 4.69 3.55 21.40
CA ALA A 248 4.05 3.26 22.68
C ALA A 248 3.08 4.37 23.13
N LYS A 249 3.44 5.64 22.88
CA LYS A 249 2.57 6.78 23.17
C LYS A 249 1.30 6.74 22.32
N MET A 250 1.41 6.38 21.05
CA MET A 250 0.27 6.32 20.12
C MET A 250 -0.64 5.11 20.36
N ALA A 251 -0.08 3.95 20.70
CA ALA A 251 -0.86 2.74 20.95
C ALA A 251 -1.62 2.73 22.30
N GLY A 252 -1.45 3.77 23.12
CA GLY A 252 -1.94 3.82 24.50
C GLY A 252 -1.05 3.01 25.45
N ARG A 253 -0.85 3.51 26.69
CA ARG A 253 0.15 3.06 27.68
C ARG A 253 0.04 1.60 28.19
N GLN A 254 -0.69 0.70 27.54
CA GLN A 254 -0.79 -0.71 27.93
C GLN A 254 0.30 -1.62 27.34
N TYR A 255 1.27 -1.07 26.61
CA TYR A 255 2.36 -1.84 26.02
C TYR A 255 3.50 -2.09 27.01
N GLN A 256 3.53 -3.30 27.58
CA GLN A 256 4.70 -3.80 28.30
C GLN A 256 5.80 -4.17 27.32
N TRP A 257 6.74 -3.25 27.14
CA TRP A 257 8.04 -3.53 26.55
C TRP A 257 8.85 -4.39 27.52
N VAL A 258 9.00 -5.68 27.24
CA VAL A 258 10.08 -6.43 27.86
C VAL A 258 11.36 -6.03 27.13
N ARG A 259 12.01 -4.97 27.61
CA ARG A 259 13.42 -4.72 27.33
C ARG A 259 14.11 -6.06 27.56
N CYS A 260 14.70 -6.63 26.51
CA CYS A 260 15.55 -7.79 26.64
C CYS A 260 16.72 -7.37 27.53
N LYS A 261 16.60 -7.58 28.85
CA LYS A 261 17.72 -7.43 29.77
C LYS A 261 18.74 -8.42 29.26
N LYS A 262 19.84 -7.89 28.70
CA LYS A 262 21.05 -8.66 28.46
C LYS A 262 21.35 -9.38 29.77
N ILE A 263 21.24 -10.70 29.77
CA ILE A 263 21.85 -11.54 30.78
C ILE A 263 23.35 -11.32 30.59
N GLN A 264 23.94 -10.53 31.48
CA GLN A 264 25.39 -10.54 31.66
C GLN A 264 25.72 -11.90 32.26
N ILE A 265 26.47 -12.70 31.52
CA ILE A 265 27.20 -13.87 32.03
C ILE A 265 28.48 -13.35 32.66
#